data_AF-A0A7C3NTL5-F1
#
_entry.id   AF-A0A7C3NTL5-F1
#
_cell.length_a   1.000
_cell.length_b   1.000
_cell.length_c   1.000
_cell.angle_alpha   90.00
_cell.angle_beta   90.00
_cell.angle_gamma   90.00
#
_symmetry.space_group_name_H-M   'P 1'
#
loop_
_entity.id
_entity.type
_entity.pdbx_description
1 polymer ?
#
loop_
_entity_poly.entity_id
_entity_poly.type
_entity_poly.pdbx_seq_one_letter_code
_entity_poly.pdbx_strand_id
1 'polypeptide(L)'
;MENILTLAPGGRLSAAEAKTYVDEVARKVLERAEEKVTKGKFLCALHEGRLPIEALRLFWLNQHGLVVEINSLIQCAYQLHSRFFLRNLDLMAAFAGKIADELIHPEPPGHILEVWRQGEIFGLTREEMISYPMDPECRALLDWYRGLLWEGTMVEFWAGILLEEYIGHWAQSFRLGLEKAGYRREKAPYFTTHEEADLTEHEGLIAHGELNRLVVRRLLETGYGGDVRPNMGIEYCALTTVDFYSRFQDFAYDKIVGSNGARAK
;
A
#
# COMPACT_ATOMS: atom_id res chain seq x y z
N MET A 1 23.16 5.25 16.74
CA MET A 1 22.41 6.46 16.34
C MET A 1 22.11 6.31 14.88
N GLU A 2 20.89 5.92 14.53
CA GLU A 2 20.46 5.90 13.14
C GLU A 2 20.48 7.34 12.59
N ASN A 3 20.95 7.47 11.35
CA ASN A 3 21.22 8.75 10.72
C ASN A 3 19.89 9.37 10.25
N ILE A 4 19.17 10.03 11.17
CA ILE A 4 17.95 10.76 10.83
C ILE A 4 18.36 11.92 9.93
N LEU A 5 17.88 11.92 8.68
CA LEU A 5 18.06 13.05 7.79
C LEU A 5 17.35 14.28 8.39
N THR A 6 18.15 15.22 8.90
CA THR A 6 17.66 16.52 9.35
C THR A 6 17.93 17.56 8.29
N LEU A 7 16.96 17.79 7.41
CA LEU A 7 16.93 18.93 6.51
C LEU A 7 16.18 20.09 7.18
N ALA A 8 16.74 21.30 7.11
CA ALA A 8 15.97 22.49 7.44
C ALA A 8 14.84 22.69 6.40
N PRO A 9 13.72 23.35 6.74
CA PRO A 9 12.69 23.72 5.77
C PRO A 9 13.29 24.48 4.57
N GLY A 10 12.94 24.07 3.35
CA GLY A 10 13.52 24.61 2.11
C GLY A 10 14.90 24.03 1.74
N GLY A 11 15.51 23.24 2.62
CA GLY A 11 16.77 22.53 2.37
C GLY A 11 16.65 21.52 1.23
N ARG A 12 17.67 21.47 0.38
CA ARG A 12 17.70 20.64 -0.83
C ARG A 12 18.85 19.65 -0.77
N LEU A 13 18.59 18.46 -1.27
CA LEU A 13 19.63 17.49 -1.59
C LEU A 13 20.01 17.59 -3.06
N SER A 14 21.25 17.26 -3.40
CA SER A 14 21.60 16.94 -4.78
C SER A 14 20.84 15.70 -5.24
N ALA A 15 20.70 15.51 -6.56
CA ALA A 15 20.03 14.33 -7.11
C ALA A 15 20.66 13.00 -6.64
N ALA A 16 21.99 12.97 -6.47
CA ALA A 16 22.70 11.80 -5.95
C ALA A 16 22.36 11.53 -4.48
N GLU A 17 22.40 12.55 -3.63
CA GLU A 17 22.06 12.43 -2.20
C GLU A 17 20.58 12.06 -2.00
N ALA A 18 19.67 12.70 -2.75
CA ALA A 18 18.25 12.40 -2.72
C ALA A 18 17.98 10.94 -3.12
N LYS A 19 18.64 10.46 -4.19
CA LYS A 19 18.55 9.06 -4.62
C LYS A 19 19.06 8.11 -3.54
N THR A 20 20.27 8.33 -3.02
CA THR A 20 20.84 7.48 -1.97
C THR A 20 19.94 7.42 -0.74
N TYR A 21 19.37 8.55 -0.32
CA TYR A 21 18.47 8.59 0.83
C TYR A 21 17.17 7.82 0.57
N VAL A 22 16.52 8.04 -0.57
CA VAL A 22 15.25 7.35 -0.89
C VAL A 22 15.47 5.85 -1.08
N ASP A 23 16.57 5.44 -1.71
CA ASP A 23 16.91 4.02 -1.88
C ASP A 23 17.11 3.34 -0.52
N GLU A 24 17.74 4.03 0.43
CA GLU A 24 17.93 3.52 1.79
C GLU A 24 16.61 3.39 2.56
N VAL A 25 15.71 4.39 2.46
CA VAL A 25 14.37 4.29 3.08
C VAL A 25 13.56 3.17 2.45
N ALA A 26 13.55 3.05 1.11
CA ALA A 26 12.86 1.96 0.41
C ALA A 26 13.38 0.59 0.83
N ARG A 27 14.71 0.42 0.95
CA ARG A 27 15.33 -0.81 1.49
C ARG A 27 14.81 -1.14 2.89
N LYS A 28 14.75 -0.16 3.80
CA LYS A 28 14.22 -0.36 5.16
C LYS A 28 12.73 -0.71 5.17
N VAL A 29 11.94 -0.12 4.28
CA VAL A 29 10.51 -0.46 4.08
C VAL A 29 10.38 -1.93 3.68
N LEU A 30 11.13 -2.38 2.68
CA LEU A 30 11.13 -3.78 2.23
C LEU A 30 11.55 -4.74 3.35
N GLU A 31 12.60 -4.40 4.11
CA GLU A 31 13.07 -5.22 5.25
C GLU A 31 12.04 -5.31 6.37
N ARG A 32 11.44 -4.19 6.76
CA ARG A 32 10.37 -4.15 7.77
C ARG A 32 9.17 -4.95 7.30
N ALA A 33 8.79 -4.82 6.02
CA ALA A 33 7.64 -5.50 5.46
C ALA A 33 7.89 -7.01 5.34
N GLU A 34 9.10 -7.43 5.00
CA GLU A 34 9.50 -8.84 5.05
C GLU A 34 9.37 -9.42 6.47
N GLU A 35 9.85 -8.69 7.48
CA GLU A 35 9.75 -9.11 8.89
C GLU A 35 8.30 -9.17 9.39
N LYS A 36 7.50 -8.13 9.10
CA LYS A 36 6.19 -7.90 9.74
C LYS A 36 5.01 -8.41 8.94
N VAL A 37 5.14 -8.47 7.61
CA VAL A 37 4.05 -8.83 6.71
C VAL A 37 4.32 -10.19 6.07
N THR A 38 5.45 -10.36 5.38
CA THR A 38 5.76 -11.64 4.71
C THR A 38 5.89 -12.78 5.72
N LYS A 39 6.59 -12.52 6.82
CA LYS A 39 6.75 -13.44 7.96
C LYS A 39 5.67 -13.23 9.04
N GLY A 40 4.65 -12.43 8.74
CA GLY A 40 3.49 -12.20 9.59
C GLY A 40 2.61 -13.44 9.71
N LYS A 41 1.77 -13.48 10.74
CA LYS A 41 0.96 -14.68 11.05
C LYS A 41 0.02 -15.04 9.92
N PHE A 42 -0.62 -14.03 9.32
CA PHE A 42 -1.59 -14.23 8.24
C PHE A 42 -0.94 -14.89 7.02
N LEU A 43 0.16 -14.33 6.50
CA LEU A 43 0.78 -14.82 5.28
C LEU A 43 1.53 -16.14 5.51
N CYS A 44 2.16 -16.34 6.68
CA CYS A 44 2.71 -17.65 7.04
C CYS A 44 1.62 -18.72 7.09
N ALA A 45 0.47 -18.45 7.73
CA ALA A 45 -0.64 -19.40 7.76
C ALA A 45 -1.17 -19.71 6.37
N LEU A 46 -1.21 -18.72 5.45
CA LEU A 46 -1.58 -18.93 4.06
C LEU A 46 -0.60 -19.89 3.36
N HIS A 47 0.70 -19.60 3.43
CA HIS A 47 1.74 -20.43 2.79
C HIS A 47 1.81 -21.86 3.33
N GLU A 48 1.46 -22.05 4.59
CA GLU A 48 1.40 -23.36 5.23
C GLU A 48 0.08 -24.11 4.97
N GLY A 49 -0.87 -23.50 4.26
CA GLY A 49 -2.19 -24.09 4.01
C GLY A 49 -3.05 -24.20 5.27
N ARG A 50 -2.77 -23.40 6.30
CA ARG A 50 -3.45 -23.39 7.60
C ARG A 50 -4.34 -22.16 7.82
N LEU A 51 -4.39 -21.23 6.87
CA LEU A 51 -5.24 -20.04 6.98
C LEU A 51 -6.72 -20.45 6.92
N PRO A 52 -7.54 -20.18 7.95
CA PRO A 52 -8.97 -20.42 7.87
C PRO A 52 -9.61 -19.59 6.74
N ILE A 53 -10.55 -20.19 6.00
CA ILE A 53 -11.24 -19.49 4.91
C ILE A 53 -11.99 -18.25 5.42
N GLU A 54 -12.48 -18.28 6.66
CA GLU A 54 -13.14 -17.14 7.30
C GLU A 54 -12.18 -15.99 7.55
N ALA A 55 -10.90 -16.26 7.83
CA ALA A 55 -9.86 -15.23 7.97
C ALA A 55 -9.54 -14.60 6.62
N LEU A 56 -9.45 -15.42 5.56
CA LEU A 56 -9.26 -14.94 4.19
C LEU A 56 -10.43 -14.06 3.73
N ARG A 57 -11.67 -14.50 4.00
CA ARG A 57 -12.90 -13.73 3.71
C ARG A 57 -12.93 -12.42 4.49
N LEU A 58 -12.60 -12.44 5.78
CA LEU A 58 -12.56 -11.24 6.63
C LEU A 58 -11.50 -10.24 6.16
N PHE A 59 -10.31 -10.73 5.81
CA PHE A 59 -9.27 -9.91 5.18
C PHE A 59 -9.83 -9.25 3.92
N TRP A 60 -10.51 -10.00 3.05
CA TRP A 60 -11.03 -9.49 1.79
C TRP A 60 -12.14 -8.44 1.96
N LEU A 61 -13.04 -8.63 2.93
CA LEU A 61 -14.07 -7.65 3.29
C LEU A 61 -13.43 -6.30 3.71
N ASN A 62 -12.35 -6.35 4.49
CA ASN A 62 -11.61 -5.15 4.85
C ASN A 62 -10.77 -4.59 3.68
N GLN A 63 -10.21 -5.46 2.82
CA GLN A 63 -9.45 -5.07 1.63
C GLN A 63 -10.32 -4.27 0.66
N HIS A 64 -11.58 -4.66 0.49
CA HIS A 64 -12.56 -3.89 -0.28
C HIS A 64 -12.66 -2.44 0.21
N GLY A 65 -12.88 -2.24 1.51
CA GLY A 65 -12.93 -0.89 2.10
C GLY A 65 -11.61 -0.11 1.93
N LEU A 66 -10.47 -0.79 2.09
CA LEU A 66 -9.15 -0.19 1.88
C LEU A 66 -8.97 0.31 0.44
N VAL A 67 -9.23 -0.54 -0.57
CA VAL A 67 -8.97 -0.22 -1.99
C VAL A 67 -9.84 0.95 -2.47
N VAL A 68 -11.13 0.97 -2.11
CA VAL A 68 -12.04 2.09 -2.46
C VAL A 68 -11.50 3.42 -1.94
N GLU A 69 -11.07 3.44 -0.68
CA GLU A 69 -10.68 4.66 0.01
C GLU A 69 -9.27 5.10 -0.36
N ILE A 70 -8.31 4.18 -0.49
CA ILE A 70 -6.92 4.54 -0.83
C ILE A 70 -6.83 5.12 -2.24
N ASN A 71 -7.54 4.54 -3.22
CA ASN A 71 -7.58 5.06 -4.58
C ASN A 71 -8.21 6.45 -4.63
N SER A 72 -9.17 6.72 -3.73
CA SER A 72 -9.77 8.04 -3.55
C SER A 72 -8.79 9.04 -2.91
N LEU A 73 -8.02 8.61 -1.90
CA LEU A 73 -7.00 9.44 -1.26
C LEU A 73 -5.86 9.82 -2.20
N ILE A 74 -5.43 8.89 -3.06
CA ILE A 74 -4.42 9.14 -4.10
C ILE A 74 -4.90 10.24 -5.06
N GLN A 75 -6.18 10.24 -5.45
CA GLN A 75 -6.77 11.31 -6.25
C GLN A 75 -6.79 12.65 -5.49
N CYS A 76 -7.16 12.65 -4.21
CA CYS A 76 -7.08 13.85 -3.39
C CYS A 76 -5.65 14.41 -3.33
N ALA A 77 -4.64 13.54 -3.23
CA ALA A 77 -3.23 13.94 -3.28
C ALA A 77 -2.85 14.61 -4.60
N TYR A 78 -3.40 14.17 -5.74
CA TYR A 78 -3.19 14.84 -7.03
C TYR A 78 -3.70 16.28 -7.03
N GLN A 79 -4.89 16.50 -6.48
CA GLN A 79 -5.45 17.84 -6.35
C GLN A 79 -4.64 18.70 -5.37
N LEU A 80 -4.41 18.21 -4.15
CA LEU A 80 -3.76 18.97 -3.07
C LEU A 80 -2.30 19.30 -3.40
N HIS A 81 -1.59 18.38 -4.04
CA HIS A 81 -0.20 18.54 -4.42
C HIS A 81 -0.03 19.08 -5.85
N SER A 82 -1.11 19.53 -6.50
CA SER A 82 -1.11 20.01 -7.89
C SER A 82 -0.07 21.10 -8.16
N ARG A 83 0.20 22.00 -7.22
CA ARG A 83 1.24 23.03 -7.37
C ARG A 83 2.64 22.43 -7.53
N PHE A 84 2.94 21.32 -6.86
CA PHE A 84 4.20 20.60 -7.03
C PHE A 84 4.23 19.92 -8.39
N PHE A 85 3.15 19.25 -8.79
CA PHE A 85 3.06 18.56 -10.07
C PHE A 85 3.11 19.51 -11.28
N LEU A 86 2.47 20.68 -11.22
CA LEU A 86 2.54 21.71 -12.27
C LEU A 86 3.96 22.28 -12.46
N ARG A 87 4.86 22.08 -11.49
CA ARG A 87 6.29 22.44 -11.59
C ARG A 87 7.18 21.26 -12.01
N ASN A 88 6.62 20.05 -12.08
CA ASN A 88 7.27 18.80 -12.41
C ASN A 88 6.36 18.00 -13.36
N LEU A 89 6.19 18.52 -14.58
CA LEU A 89 5.20 18.01 -15.53
C LEU A 89 5.43 16.54 -15.93
N ASP A 90 6.67 16.09 -15.87
CA ASP A 90 7.05 14.68 -16.01
C ASP A 90 6.35 13.80 -14.96
N LEU A 91 6.39 14.22 -13.70
CA LEU A 91 5.72 13.52 -12.60
C LEU A 91 4.20 13.69 -12.64
N MET A 92 3.70 14.84 -13.12
CA MET A 92 2.27 15.08 -13.27
C MET A 92 1.65 14.10 -14.27
N ALA A 93 2.27 13.94 -15.44
CA ALA A 93 1.80 13.02 -16.46
C ALA A 93 1.82 11.57 -15.97
N ALA A 94 2.94 11.15 -15.35
CA ALA A 94 3.06 9.80 -14.80
C ALA A 94 2.02 9.53 -13.71
N PHE A 95 1.79 10.48 -12.80
CA PHE A 95 0.83 10.29 -11.71
C PHE A 95 -0.63 10.34 -12.18
N ALA A 96 -0.95 11.16 -13.18
CA ALA A 96 -2.26 11.10 -13.84
C ALA A 96 -2.50 9.74 -14.52
N GLY A 97 -1.46 9.17 -15.14
CA GLY A 97 -1.49 7.82 -15.71
C GLY A 97 -1.82 6.76 -14.65
N LYS A 98 -1.11 6.77 -13.52
CA LYS A 98 -1.41 5.90 -12.37
C LYS A 98 -2.85 6.04 -11.87
N ILE A 99 -3.35 7.27 -11.71
CA ILE A 99 -4.74 7.48 -11.26
C ILE A 99 -5.75 6.93 -12.27
N ALA A 100 -5.47 7.10 -13.56
CA ALA A 100 -6.31 6.54 -14.61
C ALA A 100 -6.32 5.01 -14.51
N ASP A 101 -5.15 4.38 -14.43
CA ASP A 101 -5.00 2.93 -14.29
C ASP A 101 -5.88 2.36 -13.17
N GLU A 102 -5.75 2.91 -11.96
CA GLU A 102 -6.54 2.51 -10.78
C GLU A 102 -8.07 2.63 -10.95
N LEU A 103 -8.55 3.53 -11.83
CA LEU A 103 -9.98 3.87 -11.97
C LEU A 103 -10.63 3.31 -13.25
N ILE A 104 -9.84 3.00 -14.27
CA ILE A 104 -10.37 2.62 -15.58
C ILE A 104 -9.78 1.31 -16.09
N HIS A 105 -8.69 0.78 -15.51
CA HIS A 105 -8.12 -0.51 -15.89
C HIS A 105 -8.61 -1.62 -14.93
N PRO A 106 -9.00 -2.80 -15.42
CA PRO A 106 -9.08 -3.20 -16.84
C PRO A 106 -10.29 -2.60 -17.58
N GLU A 107 -11.33 -2.20 -16.84
CA GLU A 107 -12.45 -1.38 -17.31
C GLU A 107 -13.00 -0.60 -16.11
N PRO A 108 -13.73 0.52 -16.29
CA PRO A 108 -14.36 1.20 -15.16
C PRO A 108 -15.31 0.27 -14.38
N PRO A 109 -15.31 0.28 -13.03
CA PRO A 109 -14.66 1.24 -12.11
C PRO A 109 -13.20 0.95 -11.70
N GLY A 110 -12.43 0.22 -12.49
CA GLY A 110 -10.99 0.05 -12.29
C GLY A 110 -10.63 -1.13 -11.40
N HIS A 111 -9.55 -1.01 -10.63
CA HIS A 111 -9.00 -2.09 -9.78
C HIS A 111 -10.00 -2.63 -8.74
N ILE A 112 -11.01 -1.86 -8.35
CA ILE A 112 -12.07 -2.35 -7.46
C ILE A 112 -12.88 -3.50 -8.08
N LEU A 113 -12.95 -3.60 -9.42
CA LEU A 113 -13.53 -4.76 -10.10
C LEU A 113 -12.77 -6.05 -9.76
N GLU A 114 -11.45 -5.98 -9.75
CA GLU A 114 -10.61 -7.14 -9.43
C GLU A 114 -10.76 -7.56 -7.98
N VAL A 115 -10.97 -6.60 -7.08
CA VAL A 115 -11.34 -6.90 -5.70
C VAL A 115 -12.66 -7.67 -5.64
N TRP A 116 -13.71 -7.23 -6.35
CA TRP A 116 -14.98 -7.94 -6.34
C TRP A 116 -14.87 -9.35 -6.95
N ARG A 117 -14.21 -9.49 -8.10
CA ARG A 117 -13.98 -10.79 -8.77
C ARG A 117 -13.25 -11.77 -7.85
N GLN A 118 -12.20 -11.30 -7.17
CA GLN A 118 -11.45 -12.10 -6.22
C GLN A 118 -12.27 -12.46 -4.96
N GLY A 119 -13.12 -11.55 -4.50
CA GLY A 119 -14.01 -11.81 -3.37
C GLY A 119 -15.04 -12.91 -3.67
N GLU A 120 -15.61 -12.90 -4.86
CA GLU A 120 -16.52 -13.94 -5.35
C GLU A 120 -15.86 -15.32 -5.40
N ILE A 121 -14.58 -15.38 -5.75
CA ILE A 121 -13.77 -16.61 -5.70
C ILE A 121 -13.62 -17.14 -4.27
N PHE A 122 -13.55 -16.25 -3.27
CA PHE A 122 -13.55 -16.61 -1.85
C PHE A 122 -14.97 -16.84 -1.29
N GLY A 123 -15.99 -16.80 -2.15
CA GLY A 123 -17.39 -17.04 -1.84
C GLY A 123 -18.10 -15.85 -1.21
N LEU A 124 -17.56 -14.64 -1.32
CA LEU A 124 -18.23 -13.41 -0.90
C LEU A 124 -19.14 -12.91 -2.02
N THR A 125 -20.28 -12.37 -1.65
CA THR A 125 -21.12 -11.61 -2.57
C THR A 125 -20.63 -10.16 -2.63
N ARG A 126 -20.92 -9.50 -3.75
CA ARG A 126 -20.66 -8.07 -3.90
C ARG A 126 -21.37 -7.23 -2.83
N GLU A 127 -22.60 -7.60 -2.49
CA GLU A 127 -23.37 -6.92 -1.44
C GLU A 127 -22.72 -7.07 -0.06
N GLU A 128 -22.20 -8.25 0.28
CA GLU A 128 -21.43 -8.44 1.53
C GLU A 128 -20.21 -7.52 1.57
N MET A 129 -19.46 -7.40 0.47
CA MET A 129 -18.29 -6.52 0.41
C MET A 129 -18.66 -5.03 0.55
N ILE A 130 -19.72 -4.59 -0.14
CA ILE A 130 -20.16 -3.18 -0.12
C ILE A 130 -20.73 -2.78 1.23
N SER A 131 -21.52 -3.66 1.86
CA SER A 131 -22.21 -3.36 3.11
C SER A 131 -21.37 -3.61 4.36
N TYR A 132 -20.17 -4.18 4.22
CA TYR A 132 -19.32 -4.51 5.36
C TYR A 132 -18.73 -3.27 6.02
N PRO A 133 -18.99 -3.04 7.33
CA PRO A 133 -18.30 -1.99 8.07
C PRO A 133 -16.87 -2.44 8.33
N MET A 134 -15.91 -1.71 7.75
CA MET A 134 -14.48 -1.97 7.96
C MET A 134 -14.13 -2.00 9.45
N ASP A 135 -13.37 -3.01 9.86
CA ASP A 135 -12.95 -3.18 11.24
C ASP A 135 -12.04 -2.01 11.66
N PRO A 136 -12.15 -1.50 12.90
CA PRO A 136 -11.35 -0.36 13.36
C PRO A 136 -9.83 -0.57 13.19
N GLU A 137 -9.33 -1.76 13.48
CA GLU A 137 -7.91 -2.12 13.33
C GLU A 137 -7.45 -2.08 11.87
N CYS A 138 -8.31 -2.45 10.93
CA CYS A 138 -8.04 -2.34 9.50
C CYS A 138 -8.17 -0.89 9.01
N ARG A 139 -9.19 -0.16 9.50
CA ARG A 139 -9.44 1.24 9.16
C ARG A 139 -8.30 2.17 9.61
N ALA A 140 -7.57 1.80 10.66
CA ALA A 140 -6.44 2.57 11.16
C ALA A 140 -5.39 2.91 10.07
N LEU A 141 -5.14 2.03 9.10
CA LEU A 141 -4.25 2.31 7.97
C LEU A 141 -4.77 3.46 7.09
N LEU A 142 -6.07 3.49 6.81
CA LEU A 142 -6.69 4.59 6.06
C LEU A 142 -6.68 5.89 6.84
N ASP A 143 -6.98 5.82 8.14
CA ASP A 143 -6.96 7.00 9.00
C ASP A 143 -5.55 7.57 9.14
N TRP A 144 -4.52 6.72 9.16
CA TRP A 144 -3.13 7.12 9.05
C TRP A 144 -2.85 7.87 7.74
N TYR A 145 -3.23 7.32 6.58
CA TYR A 145 -3.05 8.02 5.30
C TYR A 145 -3.83 9.34 5.22
N ARG A 146 -5.06 9.40 5.75
CA ARG A 146 -5.82 10.65 5.87
C ARG A 146 -5.08 11.68 6.73
N GLY A 147 -4.55 11.26 7.86
CA GLY A 147 -3.74 12.12 8.72
C GLY A 147 -2.50 12.66 8.01
N LEU A 148 -1.78 11.81 7.27
CA LEU A 148 -0.63 12.26 6.46
C LEU A 148 -1.04 13.23 5.35
N LEU A 149 -2.16 12.99 4.68
CA LEU A 149 -2.62 13.82 3.55
C LEU A 149 -3.16 15.18 3.98
N TRP A 150 -3.97 15.22 5.03
CA TRP A 150 -4.72 16.42 5.42
C TRP A 150 -4.07 17.23 6.55
N GLU A 151 -3.33 16.56 7.43
CA GLU A 151 -2.66 17.20 8.58
C GLU A 151 -1.13 17.20 8.46
N GLY A 152 -0.60 16.28 7.64
CA GLY A 152 0.80 16.14 7.37
C GLY A 152 1.29 17.05 6.25
N THR A 153 2.55 16.87 5.91
CA THR A 153 3.17 17.54 4.77
C THR A 153 3.18 16.64 3.55
N MET A 154 3.42 17.23 2.38
CA MET A 154 3.49 16.46 1.13
C MET A 154 4.54 15.35 1.21
N VAL A 155 5.73 15.63 1.77
CA VAL A 155 6.78 14.61 1.86
C VAL A 155 6.45 13.50 2.87
N GLU A 156 5.71 13.81 3.94
CA GLU A 156 5.20 12.80 4.88
C GLU A 156 4.22 11.83 4.21
N PHE A 157 3.27 12.35 3.42
CA PHE A 157 2.32 11.53 2.67
C PHE A 157 3.04 10.62 1.66
N TRP A 158 3.90 11.19 0.82
CA TRP A 158 4.62 10.41 -0.19
C TRP A 158 5.63 9.43 0.40
N ALA A 159 6.18 9.71 1.59
CA ALA A 159 6.98 8.74 2.34
C ALA A 159 6.13 7.53 2.77
N GLY A 160 4.91 7.76 3.25
CA GLY A 160 3.97 6.68 3.60
C GLY A 160 3.64 5.78 2.40
N ILE A 161 3.52 6.37 1.21
CA ILE A 161 3.20 5.67 -0.05
C ILE A 161 4.36 4.78 -0.56
N LEU A 162 5.58 4.92 -0.02
CA LEU A 162 6.71 4.03 -0.39
C LEU A 162 6.46 2.54 -0.11
N LEU A 163 5.45 2.20 0.70
CA LEU A 163 5.00 0.81 0.88
C LEU A 163 4.58 0.14 -0.43
N GLU A 164 4.11 0.89 -1.43
CA GLU A 164 3.49 0.32 -2.65
C GLU A 164 4.44 -0.58 -3.46
N GLU A 165 5.75 -0.32 -3.45
CA GLU A 165 6.74 -1.25 -4.05
C GLU A 165 6.66 -2.65 -3.39
N TYR A 166 6.49 -2.70 -2.06
CA TYR A 166 6.26 -3.96 -1.36
C TYR A 166 4.91 -4.60 -1.70
N ILE A 167 3.87 -3.82 -2.02
CA ILE A 167 2.54 -4.37 -2.35
C ILE A 167 2.63 -5.31 -3.56
N GLY A 168 3.44 -4.97 -4.56
CA GLY A 168 3.72 -5.87 -5.68
C GLY A 168 4.38 -7.20 -5.26
N HIS A 169 5.38 -7.15 -4.38
CA HIS A 169 6.03 -8.35 -3.83
C HIS A 169 5.08 -9.18 -2.95
N TRP A 170 4.26 -8.50 -2.16
CA TRP A 170 3.22 -9.12 -1.35
C TRP A 170 2.18 -9.82 -2.23
N ALA A 171 1.76 -9.20 -3.33
CA ALA A 171 0.79 -9.77 -4.26
C ALA A 171 1.31 -11.09 -4.86
N GLN A 172 2.57 -11.11 -5.29
CA GLN A 172 3.25 -12.32 -5.74
C GLN A 172 3.26 -13.40 -4.64
N SER A 173 3.68 -13.05 -3.42
CA SER A 173 3.76 -13.99 -2.30
C SER A 173 2.38 -14.56 -1.92
N PHE A 174 1.35 -13.73 -1.91
CA PHE A 174 -0.02 -14.12 -1.62
C PHE A 174 -0.55 -15.10 -2.68
N ARG A 175 -0.33 -14.80 -3.98
CA ARG A 175 -0.68 -15.70 -5.09
C ARG A 175 -0.03 -17.07 -4.93
N LEU A 176 1.27 -17.13 -4.63
CA LEU A 176 1.98 -18.38 -4.38
C LEU A 176 1.42 -19.15 -3.17
N GLY A 177 0.99 -18.44 -2.13
CA GLY A 177 0.32 -19.02 -0.97
C GLY A 177 -1.05 -19.63 -1.32
N LEU A 178 -1.86 -18.92 -2.11
CA LEU A 178 -3.14 -19.41 -2.62
C LEU A 178 -2.97 -20.66 -3.51
N GLU A 179 -1.94 -20.69 -4.36
CA GLU A 179 -1.62 -21.84 -5.20
C GLU A 179 -1.34 -23.10 -4.36
N LYS A 180 -0.58 -22.97 -3.27
CA LYS A 180 -0.35 -24.07 -2.31
C LYS A 180 -1.62 -24.50 -1.58
N ALA A 181 -2.53 -23.58 -1.31
CA ALA A 181 -3.83 -23.86 -0.70
C ALA A 181 -4.85 -24.47 -1.68
N GLY A 182 -4.45 -24.74 -2.93
CA GLY A 182 -5.29 -25.42 -3.94
C GLY A 182 -6.11 -24.48 -4.83
N TYR A 183 -5.89 -23.16 -4.75
CA TYR A 183 -6.47 -22.20 -5.70
C TYR A 183 -5.59 -22.12 -6.95
N ARG A 184 -6.12 -22.45 -8.14
CA ARG A 184 -5.36 -22.28 -9.39
C ARG A 184 -5.05 -20.80 -9.65
N ARG A 185 -3.98 -20.51 -10.40
CA ARG A 185 -3.58 -19.14 -10.79
C ARG A 185 -4.71 -18.30 -11.42
N GLU A 186 -5.58 -18.94 -12.19
CA GLU A 186 -6.79 -18.33 -12.78
C GLU A 186 -7.78 -17.78 -11.74
N LYS A 187 -7.58 -18.11 -10.45
CA LYS A 187 -8.37 -17.67 -9.30
C LYS A 187 -7.68 -16.59 -8.46
N ALA A 188 -6.65 -15.94 -9.00
CA ALA A 188 -5.88 -14.89 -8.33
C ALA A 188 -5.77 -13.58 -9.14
N PRO A 189 -6.84 -13.07 -9.79
CA PRO A 189 -6.71 -11.98 -10.75
C PRO A 189 -6.19 -10.68 -10.11
N TYR A 190 -6.70 -10.29 -8.93
CA TYR A 190 -6.23 -9.11 -8.18
C TYR A 190 -4.71 -9.12 -7.93
N PHE A 191 -4.18 -10.28 -7.56
CA PHE A 191 -2.76 -10.41 -7.24
C PHE A 191 -1.87 -10.41 -8.48
N THR A 192 -2.41 -10.82 -9.63
CA THR A 192 -1.66 -10.76 -10.89
C THR A 192 -1.59 -9.32 -11.37
N THR A 193 -2.71 -8.59 -11.34
CA THR A 193 -2.76 -7.16 -11.68
C THR A 193 -1.82 -6.33 -10.80
N HIS A 194 -1.84 -6.49 -9.47
CA HIS A 194 -0.94 -5.74 -8.58
C HIS A 194 0.53 -6.16 -8.68
N GLU A 195 0.84 -7.44 -8.90
CA GLU A 195 2.23 -7.88 -9.15
C GLU A 195 2.80 -7.17 -10.40
N GLU A 196 2.01 -7.06 -11.47
CA GLU A 196 2.41 -6.40 -12.71
C GLU A 196 2.44 -4.86 -12.55
N ALA A 197 1.40 -4.27 -11.96
CA ALA A 197 1.27 -2.82 -11.86
C ALA A 197 2.34 -2.16 -10.98
N ASP A 198 2.67 -2.81 -9.86
CA ASP A 198 3.55 -2.22 -8.85
C ASP A 198 5.04 -2.48 -9.12
N LEU A 199 5.38 -3.56 -9.84
CA LEU A 199 6.78 -3.99 -10.07
C LEU A 199 7.27 -3.84 -11.51
N THR A 200 6.37 -3.72 -12.48
CA THR A 200 6.74 -3.70 -13.90
C THR A 200 6.13 -2.52 -14.65
N GLU A 201 6.88 -2.02 -15.64
CA GLU A 201 6.28 -1.12 -16.63
C GLU A 201 5.21 -1.89 -17.40
N HIS A 202 4.00 -1.33 -17.45
CA HIS A 202 2.85 -1.94 -18.12
C HIS A 202 2.04 -0.84 -18.80
N GLU A 203 1.50 -1.13 -19.98
CA GLU A 203 0.67 -0.18 -20.77
C GLU A 203 1.31 1.22 -21.00
N GLY A 204 2.64 1.33 -20.97
CA GLY A 204 3.36 2.60 -21.11
C GLY A 204 3.42 3.43 -19.82
N LEU A 205 2.99 2.87 -18.69
CA LEU A 205 3.12 3.41 -17.35
C LEU A 205 4.40 2.90 -16.69
N ILE A 206 5.04 3.78 -15.93
CA ILE A 206 6.10 3.42 -14.99
C ILE A 206 5.49 2.64 -13.82
N ALA A 207 6.22 1.65 -13.30
CA ALA A 207 5.78 0.89 -12.12
C ALA A 207 5.44 1.83 -10.95
N HIS A 208 4.35 1.57 -10.24
CA HIS A 208 3.84 2.48 -9.21
C HIS A 208 4.87 2.73 -8.09
N GLY A 209 5.58 1.69 -7.65
CA GLY A 209 6.65 1.81 -6.67
C GLY A 209 7.78 2.75 -7.12
N GLU A 210 8.18 2.65 -8.39
CA GLU A 210 9.23 3.50 -8.96
C GLU A 210 8.78 4.97 -9.07
N LEU A 211 7.53 5.21 -9.49
CA LEU A 211 6.94 6.55 -9.53
C LEU A 211 6.97 7.20 -8.14
N ASN A 212 6.57 6.48 -7.09
CA ASN A 212 6.55 7.03 -5.73
C ASN A 212 7.95 7.41 -5.26
N ARG A 213 8.96 6.59 -5.57
CA ARG A 213 10.36 6.91 -5.30
C ARG A 213 10.83 8.13 -6.07
N LEU A 214 10.41 8.31 -7.33
CA LEU A 214 10.69 9.52 -8.11
C LEU A 214 10.07 10.76 -7.46
N VAL A 215 8.83 10.67 -6.97
CA VAL A 215 8.16 11.79 -6.30
C VAL A 215 8.91 12.20 -5.02
N VAL A 216 9.25 11.24 -4.14
CA VAL A 216 10.00 11.55 -2.90
C VAL A 216 11.39 12.14 -3.24
N ARG A 217 12.09 11.59 -4.23
CA ARG A 217 13.38 12.16 -4.70
C ARG A 217 13.22 13.61 -5.13
N ARG A 218 12.23 13.91 -5.98
CA ARG A 218 12.00 15.28 -6.47
C ARG A 218 11.58 16.23 -5.36
N LEU A 219 10.85 15.76 -4.33
CA LEU A 219 10.53 16.56 -3.15
C LEU A 219 11.79 16.97 -2.37
N LEU A 220 12.74 16.04 -2.20
CA LEU A 220 14.03 16.31 -1.56
C LEU A 220 14.90 17.28 -2.37
N GLU A 221 14.90 17.15 -3.70
CA GLU A 221 15.65 18.03 -4.61
C GLU A 221 15.07 19.46 -4.67
N THR A 222 13.75 19.60 -4.52
CA THR A 222 13.06 20.88 -4.71
C THR A 222 12.77 21.65 -3.42
N GLY A 223 13.18 21.12 -2.28
CA GLY A 223 13.17 21.83 -0.99
C GLY A 223 12.02 21.48 -0.06
N TYR A 224 11.25 20.43 -0.36
CA TYR A 224 10.16 19.95 0.50
C TYR A 224 10.63 18.91 1.52
N GLY A 225 11.84 18.37 1.39
CA GLY A 225 12.34 17.29 2.25
C GLY A 225 12.48 17.64 3.73
N GLY A 226 12.72 18.91 4.06
CA GLY A 226 12.78 19.41 5.44
C GLY A 226 11.46 19.92 5.99
N ASP A 227 10.39 19.88 5.20
CA ASP A 227 9.04 20.22 5.64
C ASP A 227 8.40 18.98 6.26
N VAL A 228 8.88 18.59 7.43
CA VAL A 228 8.34 17.48 8.23
C VAL A 228 7.96 18.00 9.60
N ARG A 229 6.85 17.52 10.15
CA ARG A 229 6.45 17.80 11.53
C ARG A 229 7.46 17.15 12.49
N PRO A 230 7.67 17.75 13.68
CA PRO A 230 8.55 17.14 14.68
C PRO A 230 8.19 15.68 14.95
N ASN A 231 9.19 14.80 14.88
CA ASN A 231 9.06 13.34 15.04
C ASN A 231 8.28 12.60 13.93
N MET A 232 7.92 13.26 12.83
CA MET A 232 7.24 12.68 11.68
C MET A 232 8.16 12.65 10.45
N GLY A 233 9.42 12.23 10.64
CA GLY A 233 10.39 12.16 9.55
C GLY A 233 10.00 11.16 8.47
N ILE A 234 10.57 11.28 7.28
CA ILE A 234 10.31 10.42 6.10
C ILE A 234 10.38 8.93 6.46
N GLU A 235 11.46 8.51 7.13
CA GLU A 235 11.63 7.11 7.54
C GLU A 235 10.55 6.67 8.53
N TYR A 236 10.19 7.49 9.51
CA TYR A 236 9.12 7.17 10.45
C TYR A 236 7.80 6.98 9.71
N CYS A 237 7.43 7.94 8.84
CA CYS A 237 6.20 7.86 8.07
C CYS A 237 6.13 6.58 7.21
N ALA A 238 7.23 6.24 6.53
CA ALA A 238 7.31 5.06 5.69
C ALA A 238 7.19 3.75 6.50
N LEU A 239 7.94 3.63 7.60
CA LEU A 239 7.95 2.41 8.43
C LEU A 239 6.66 2.23 9.22
N THR A 240 6.05 3.31 9.72
CA THR A 240 4.76 3.24 10.41
C THR A 240 3.64 2.74 9.49
N THR A 241 3.66 3.12 8.21
CA THR A 241 2.71 2.56 7.23
C THR A 241 2.85 1.04 7.11
N VAL A 242 4.08 0.50 7.11
CA VAL A 242 4.32 -0.95 7.10
C VAL A 242 3.71 -1.62 8.32
N ASP A 243 3.89 -1.03 9.50
CA ASP A 243 3.36 -1.57 10.75
C ASP A 243 1.82 -1.60 10.77
N PHE A 244 1.17 -0.54 10.24
CA PHE A 244 -0.28 -0.54 10.05
C PHE A 244 -0.75 -1.61 9.03
N TYR A 245 -0.01 -1.79 7.94
CA TYR A 245 -0.35 -2.81 6.94
C TYR A 245 -0.14 -4.24 7.46
N SER A 246 0.89 -4.47 8.28
CA SER A 246 1.08 -5.72 9.01
C SER A 246 -0.10 -5.99 9.94
N ARG A 247 -0.50 -4.99 10.74
CA ARG A 247 -1.64 -5.15 11.64
C ARG A 247 -2.94 -5.42 10.90
N PHE A 248 -3.15 -4.80 9.75
CA PHE A 248 -4.31 -5.02 8.89
C PHE A 248 -4.47 -6.51 8.53
N GLN A 249 -3.39 -7.18 8.12
CA GLN A 249 -3.42 -8.60 7.76
C GLN A 249 -3.57 -9.50 8.98
N ASP A 250 -2.73 -9.31 10.00
CA ASP A 250 -2.71 -10.16 11.19
C ASP A 250 -4.00 -10.04 12.01
N PHE A 251 -4.69 -8.91 11.95
CA PHE A 251 -6.00 -8.75 12.59
C PHE A 251 -7.02 -9.76 12.08
N ALA A 252 -7.11 -9.94 10.75
CA ALA A 252 -8.07 -10.89 10.18
C ALA A 252 -7.80 -12.32 10.65
N TYR A 253 -6.52 -12.69 10.79
CA TYR A 253 -6.12 -13.98 11.36
C TYR A 253 -6.47 -14.08 12.85
N ASP A 254 -6.03 -13.12 13.65
CA ASP A 254 -6.19 -13.11 15.11
C ASP A 254 -7.67 -13.13 15.51
N LYS A 255 -8.52 -12.37 14.82
CA LYS A 255 -9.96 -12.28 15.11
C LYS A 255 -10.65 -13.64 14.92
N ILE A 256 -10.32 -14.39 13.87
CA ILE A 256 -10.93 -15.69 13.59
C ILE A 256 -10.33 -16.78 14.47
N VAL A 257 -9.01 -16.88 14.56
CA VAL A 257 -8.34 -17.93 15.35
C VAL A 257 -8.58 -17.73 16.85
N GLY A 258 -8.55 -16.49 17.33
CA GLY A 258 -8.88 -16.14 18.72
C GLY A 258 -10.33 -16.46 19.07
N SER A 259 -11.28 -16.20 18.16
CA SER A 259 -12.70 -16.54 18.34
C SER A 259 -12.94 -18.06 18.39
N ASN A 260 -12.22 -18.83 17.57
CA ASN A 260 -12.31 -20.29 17.56
C ASN A 260 -11.74 -20.93 18.84
N GLY A 261 -10.68 -20.35 19.42
CA GLY A 261 -10.14 -20.77 20.70
C GLY A 261 -11.06 -20.51 21.90
N ALA A 262 -11.93 -19.49 21.80
CA ALA A 262 -12.93 -19.17 22.83
C ALA A 262 -14.19 -20.05 22.76
N ARG A 263 -14.54 -20.58 21.58
CA ARG A 263 -15.68 -21.50 21.39
C ARG A 263 -15.38 -22.96 21.73
N ALA A 264 -14.10 -23.32 21.85
CA ALA A 264 -13.64 -24.66 22.19
C ALA A 264 -13.41 -24.90 23.70
N LYS A 265 -13.76 -23.93 24.55
CA LYS A 265 -13.76 -24.00 26.01
C LYS A 265 -15.19 -23.88 26.53
#